data_AF-A0A2D1KLN7-F1
#
_entry.id   AF-A0A2D1KLN7-F1
#
_cell.length_a   1.000
_cell.length_b   1.000
_cell.length_c   1.000
_cell.angle_alpha   90.00
_cell.angle_beta   90.00
_cell.angle_gamma   90.00
#
_symmetry.space_group_name_H-M   'P 1'
#
loop_
_entity.id
_entity.type
_entity.pdbx_description
1 polymer ?
#
loop_
_entity_poly.entity_id
_entity_poly.type
_entity_poly.pdbx_seq_one_letter_code
_entity_poly.pdbx_strand_id
1 'polypeptide(L)'
;MTSPLASLTTKHKDWIFNVYDYHGQLIGVVEDTNYLQLFEMTQYFPTPTDYFNWRFSIYRPTPVLDVYGKPCYNNEYLNFLFSVSAKTGLTVINQRF
;
A
#
# COMPACT_ATOMS: atom_id res chain seq x y z
N MET A 1 -4.30 3.20 15.34
CA MET A 1 -3.81 3.66 14.04
C MET A 1 -2.55 2.89 13.72
N THR A 2 -2.50 2.23 12.57
CA THR A 2 -1.28 1.60 12.07
C THR A 2 -0.71 2.49 10.98
N SER A 3 0.30 3.30 11.34
CA SER A 3 1.10 4.06 10.39
C SER A 3 1.73 3.14 9.33
N PRO A 4 2.11 3.65 8.15
CA PRO A 4 2.82 2.86 7.17
C PRO A 4 4.12 2.27 7.76
N LEU A 5 4.43 1.03 7.38
CA LEU A 5 5.67 0.33 7.76
C LEU A 5 6.90 0.99 7.15
N ALA A 6 6.74 1.54 5.95
CA ALA A 6 7.79 2.25 5.23
C ALA A 6 7.16 3.17 4.18
N SER A 7 7.91 4.20 3.80
CA SER A 7 7.50 5.15 2.78
C SER A 7 8.66 5.44 1.82
N LEU A 8 8.33 5.65 0.55
CA LEU A 8 9.26 6.04 -0.51
C LEU A 8 8.73 7.28 -1.22
N THR A 9 9.54 8.33 -1.31
CA THR A 9 9.23 9.51 -2.13
C THR A 9 9.20 9.11 -3.61
N THR A 10 8.12 9.46 -4.31
CA THR A 10 8.03 9.14 -5.74
C THR A 10 8.66 10.24 -6.61
N LYS A 11 8.72 10.01 -7.92
CA LYS A 11 9.14 11.04 -8.89
C LYS A 11 8.15 12.22 -8.99
N HIS A 12 6.89 12.01 -8.59
CA HIS A 12 5.91 13.08 -8.47
C HIS A 12 6.04 13.70 -7.08
N LYS A 13 6.31 15.01 -7.03
CA LYS A 13 6.66 15.74 -5.80
C LYS A 13 5.61 15.62 -4.68
N ASP A 14 4.34 15.47 -5.03
CA ASP A 14 3.23 15.44 -4.07
C ASP A 14 2.73 14.01 -3.83
N TRP A 15 3.44 12.99 -4.32
CA TRP A 15 3.05 11.59 -4.17
C TRP A 15 4.09 10.81 -3.38
N ILE A 16 3.60 10.00 -2.45
CA ILE A 16 4.39 9.11 -1.61
C ILE A 16 3.90 7.68 -1.77
N PHE A 17 4.82 6.74 -1.86
CA PHE A 17 4.50 5.32 -1.88
C PHE A 17 4.61 4.77 -0.47
N ASN A 18 3.47 4.44 0.14
CA ASN A 18 3.38 3.91 1.50
C ASN A 18 3.16 2.40 1.47
N VAL A 19 3.86 1.70 2.37
CA VAL A 19 3.76 0.25 2.54
C VAL A 19 3.02 -0.05 3.83
N TYR A 20 2.00 -0.89 3.75
CA TYR A 20 1.16 -1.30 4.88
C TYR A 20 1.23 -2.80 5.11
N ASP A 21 1.01 -3.20 6.37
CA ASP A 21 0.70 -4.58 6.73
C ASP A 21 -0.79 -4.85 6.49
N TYR A 22 -1.05 -5.89 5.70
CA TYR A 22 -2.36 -6.43 5.42
C TYR A 22 -2.36 -7.92 5.77
N HIS A 23 -2.84 -8.27 6.97
CA HIS A 23 -2.93 -9.64 7.49
C HIS A 23 -1.62 -10.45 7.39
N GLY A 24 -0.48 -9.82 7.72
CA GLY A 24 0.83 -10.45 7.63
C GLY A 24 1.44 -10.42 6.22
N GLN A 25 0.84 -9.66 5.30
CA GLN A 25 1.32 -9.47 3.94
C GLN A 25 1.53 -7.98 3.62
N LEU A 26 2.51 -7.67 2.80
CA LEU A 26 2.81 -6.30 2.39
C LEU A 26 1.99 -5.90 1.16
N ILE A 27 1.40 -4.72 1.25
CA ILE A 27 0.82 -4.00 0.13
C ILE A 27 1.35 -2.57 0.11
N GLY A 28 1.66 -2.09 -1.09
CA GLY A 28 2.04 -0.71 -1.33
C GLY A 28 0.93 0.07 -2.02
N VAL A 29 0.76 1.32 -1.63
CA VAL A 29 -0.17 2.27 -2.25
C VAL A 29 0.52 3.61 -2.45
N VAL A 30 0.38 4.19 -3.64
CA VAL A 30 0.76 5.57 -3.89
C VAL A 30 -0.34 6.47 -3.35
N GLU A 31 0.04 7.49 -2.61
CA GLU A 31 -0.88 8.41 -1.94
C GLU A 31 -0.47 9.84 -2.27
N ASP A 32 -1.46 10.69 -2.57
CA ASP A 32 -1.24 12.11 -2.82
C ASP A 32 -1.26 12.86 -1.50
N THR A 33 -0.14 13.50 -1.16
CA THR A 33 0.06 14.21 0.10
C THR A 33 -0.73 15.52 0.20
N ASN A 34 -1.44 15.93 -0.87
CA ASN A 34 -2.41 17.03 -0.79
C ASN A 34 -3.74 16.60 -0.15
N TYR A 35 -3.96 15.29 0.07
CA TYR A 35 -5.16 14.73 0.68
C TYR A 35 -4.82 13.91 1.93
N LEU A 36 -5.86 13.47 2.65
CA LEU A 36 -5.70 12.55 3.77
C LEU A 36 -5.12 11.23 3.26
N GLN A 37 -4.01 10.82 3.87
CA GLN A 37 -3.42 9.51 3.66
C GLN A 37 -4.27 8.45 4.35
N LEU A 38 -4.14 7.21 3.92
CA LEU A 38 -4.99 6.09 4.33
C LEU A 38 -4.94 5.86 5.85
N PHE A 39 -3.78 6.00 6.48
CA PHE A 39 -3.67 5.91 7.94
C PHE A 39 -4.36 7.07 8.69
N GLU A 40 -4.67 8.17 8.00
CA GLU A 40 -5.35 9.35 8.53
C GLU A 40 -6.87 9.28 8.29
N MET A 41 -7.34 8.44 7.37
CA MET A 41 -8.76 8.26 7.00
C MET A 41 -9.62 7.53 8.04
N THR A 42 -9.25 7.62 9.33
CA THR A 42 -9.87 6.87 10.45
C THR A 42 -11.38 7.06 10.61
N GLN A 43 -11.93 8.16 10.11
CA GLN A 43 -13.38 8.42 10.09
C GLN A 43 -14.17 7.55 9.09
N TYR A 44 -13.50 7.02 8.06
CA TYR A 44 -14.11 6.19 7.02
C TYR A 44 -13.68 4.72 7.16
N PHE A 45 -12.40 4.50 7.45
CA PHE A 45 -11.80 3.18 7.65
C PHE A 45 -11.02 3.21 8.97
N PRO A 46 -11.43 2.46 10.01
CA PRO A 46 -10.73 2.47 11.30
C PRO A 46 -9.23 2.13 11.18
N THR A 47 -8.87 1.30 10.21
CA THR A 47 -7.50 0.94 9.86
C THR A 47 -7.27 0.89 8.34
N PRO A 48 -6.01 1.03 7.87
CA PRO A 48 -5.67 0.73 6.47
C PRO A 48 -6.11 -0.67 6.01
N THR A 49 -6.09 -1.67 6.91
CA THR A 49 -6.55 -3.03 6.64
C THR A 49 -8.03 -3.06 6.25
N ASP A 50 -8.88 -2.23 6.87
CA ASP A 50 -10.30 -2.14 6.54
C ASP A 50 -10.54 -1.59 5.13
N TYR A 51 -9.74 -0.62 4.71
CA TYR A 51 -9.76 -0.14 3.33
C TYR A 51 -9.38 -1.24 2.34
N PHE A 52 -8.31 -1.99 2.61
CA PHE A 52 -7.91 -3.09 1.74
C PHE A 52 -8.95 -4.22 1.71
N ASN A 53 -9.59 -4.55 2.84
CA ASN A 53 -10.72 -5.49 2.89
C ASN A 53 -11.86 -5.04 1.96
N TRP A 54 -12.28 -3.77 2.06
CA TRP A 54 -13.31 -3.20 1.18
C TRP A 54 -12.88 -3.24 -0.29
N ARG A 55 -11.69 -2.74 -0.61
CA ARG A 55 -11.17 -2.71 -1.98
C ARG A 55 -11.13 -4.13 -2.58
N PHE A 56 -10.69 -5.11 -1.80
CA PHE A 56 -10.56 -6.50 -2.26
C PHE A 56 -11.87 -7.27 -2.35
N SER A 57 -12.95 -6.75 -1.75
CA SER A 57 -14.30 -7.25 -2.00
C SER A 57 -14.79 -6.90 -3.41
N ILE A 58 -14.23 -5.86 -4.04
CA ILE A 58 -14.64 -5.35 -5.36
C ILE A 58 -13.63 -5.75 -6.45
N TYR A 59 -12.34 -5.69 -6.13
CA TYR A 59 -11.24 -5.88 -7.07
C TYR A 59 -10.28 -6.95 -6.59
N ARG A 60 -9.55 -7.59 -7.50
CA ARG A 60 -8.53 -8.57 -7.09
C ARG A 60 -7.42 -7.93 -6.24
N PRO A 61 -6.87 -8.69 -5.27
CA PRO A 61 -5.64 -8.31 -4.57
C PRO A 61 -4.46 -8.10 -5.52
N THR A 62 -3.65 -7.10 -5.20
CA THR A 62 -2.47 -6.71 -5.97
C THR A 62 -1.44 -6.04 -5.06
N PRO A 63 -0.14 -6.22 -5.29
CA PRO A 63 0.90 -5.71 -4.38
C PRO A 63 1.11 -4.21 -4.44
N VAL A 64 0.76 -3.55 -5.54
CA VAL A 64 1.05 -2.14 -5.75
C VAL A 64 -0.19 -1.45 -6.33
N LEU A 65 -0.66 -0.43 -5.62
CA LEU A 65 -1.75 0.44 -6.05
C LEU A 65 -1.21 1.81 -6.43
N ASP A 66 -1.73 2.38 -7.51
CA ASP A 66 -1.51 3.79 -7.86
C ASP A 66 -2.35 4.73 -7.00
N VAL A 67 -2.19 6.03 -7.22
CA VAL A 67 -2.90 7.10 -6.50
C VAL A 67 -4.43 7.04 -6.65
N TYR A 68 -4.92 6.33 -7.65
CA TYR A 68 -6.36 6.13 -7.91
C TYR A 68 -6.86 4.77 -7.38
N GLY A 69 -6.04 4.06 -6.60
CA GLY A 69 -6.38 2.74 -6.06
C GLY A 69 -6.39 1.62 -7.10
N LYS A 70 -5.85 1.84 -8.30
CA LYS A 70 -5.78 0.85 -9.38
C LYS A 70 -4.48 0.05 -9.28
N PRO A 71 -4.49 -1.24 -9.68
CA PRO A 71 -3.25 -2.01 -9.79
C PRO A 71 -2.29 -1.31 -10.74
N CYS A 72 -1.03 -1.18 -10.34
CA CYS A 72 0.03 -0.73 -11.24
C CYS A 72 1.27 -1.61 -11.14
N TYR A 73 2.02 -1.69 -12.24
CA TYR A 73 3.28 -2.41 -12.30
C TYR A 73 4.40 -1.39 -12.41
N ASN A 74 5.16 -1.21 -11.33
CA ASN A 74 6.32 -0.34 -11.29
C ASN A 74 7.46 -1.07 -10.58
N ASN A 75 8.55 -1.32 -11.30
CA ASN A 75 9.71 -2.05 -10.79
C ASN A 75 10.34 -1.37 -9.57
N GLU A 76 10.34 -0.03 -9.50
CA GLU A 76 10.88 0.71 -8.36
C GLU A 76 10.07 0.42 -7.09
N TYR A 77 8.74 0.48 -7.20
CA TYR A 77 7.83 0.22 -6.09
C TYR A 77 7.86 -1.24 -5.66
N LEU A 78 7.92 -2.17 -6.62
CA LEU A 78 8.06 -3.60 -6.32
C LEU A 78 9.39 -3.91 -5.62
N ASN A 79 10.50 -3.38 -6.11
CA ASN A 79 11.81 -3.56 -5.47
C ASN A 79 11.82 -2.98 -4.06
N PHE A 80 11.20 -1.82 -3.85
CA PHE A 80 11.04 -1.24 -2.52
C PHE A 80 10.21 -2.16 -1.61
N LEU A 81 9.06 -2.65 -2.10
CA LEU A 81 8.20 -3.57 -1.36
C LEU A 81 8.94 -4.86 -0.97
N PHE A 82 9.73 -5.44 -1.87
CA PHE A 82 10.59 -6.59 -1.59
C PHE A 82 11.70 -6.27 -0.58
N SER A 83 12.25 -5.05 -0.59
CA SER A 83 13.22 -4.62 0.42
C SER A 83 12.59 -4.51 1.82
N VAL A 84 11.33 -4.08 1.91
CA VAL A 84 10.56 -4.05 3.16
C VAL A 84 10.22 -5.48 3.60
N SER A 85 9.87 -6.36 2.67
CA SER A 85 9.65 -7.79 2.91
C SER A 85 10.88 -8.44 3.54
N ALA A 86 12.06 -8.23 2.95
CA ALA A 86 13.31 -8.76 3.47
C ALA A 86 13.65 -8.24 4.89
N LYS A 87 13.29 -6.99 5.22
CA LYS A 87 13.54 -6.39 6.54
C LYS A 87 12.56 -6.86 7.61
N THR A 88 11.30 -7.04 7.24
CA THR A 88 10.19 -7.33 8.18
C THR A 88 9.88 -8.82 8.32
N GLY A 89 10.29 -9.64 7.34
CA GLY A 89 9.90 -11.05 7.24
C GLY A 89 8.49 -11.26 6.68
N LEU A 90 7.73 -10.19 6.40
CA LEU A 90 6.38 -10.27 5.85
C LEU A 90 6.43 -10.55 4.35
N THR A 91 5.52 -11.38 3.86
CA THR A 91 5.45 -11.71 2.42
C THR A 91 4.78 -10.59 1.65
N VAL A 92 5.20 -10.30 0.41
CA VAL A 92 4.42 -9.44 -0.48
C VAL A 92 3.10 -10.13 -0.81
N ILE A 93 1.99 -9.40 -0.78
CA ILE A 93 0.68 -9.96 -1.15
C ILE A 93 0.77 -10.53 -2.57
N ASN A 94 0.73 -11.86 -2.65
CA ASN A 94 1.00 -12.57 -3.88
C ASN A 94 -0.31 -13.01 -4.52
N GLN A 95 -0.39 -12.84 -5.84
CA GLN A 95 -1.35 -13.59 -6.64
C GLN A 95 -0.92 -15.06 -6.59
N ARG A 96 -1.84 -15.98 -6.33
CA ARG A 96 -1.70 -17.28 -7.00
C ARG A 96 -1.84 -16.95 -8.49
N PHE A 97 -0.70 -16.97 -9.20
CA PHE A 97 -0.66 -16.86 -10.66
C PHE A 97 -1.45 -18.00 -11.30
#